data_AF-A0A5J4R6M4-F1
#
_entry.id   AF-A0A5J4R6M4-F1
#
_cell.length_a   1.000
_cell.length_b   1.000
_cell.length_c   1.000
_cell.angle_alpha   90.00
_cell.angle_beta   90.00
_cell.angle_gamma   90.00
#
_symmetry.space_group_name_H-M   'P 1'
#
loop_
_entity.id
_entity.type
_entity.pdbx_description
1 polymer ?
#
loop_
_entity_poly.entity_id
_entity_poly.type
_entity_poly.pdbx_seq_one_letter_code
_entity_poly.pdbx_strand_id
1 'polypeptide(L)'
;MSKKTTEDIFTIPLESATRKEIDRILINLGWNINEFEKDCNVFTERVKTKAEEKKIKDKYPQGRFPDYVLYSSQTDEPIAVIEAKRVGVKLDKALIQAKEYALCIGVKIIFAVDGSMYEAKWVDTDTYLKQDGSIITDLLTERTLCKFIDQNTSEILTPQKATKTRGDLIAVFGKTNNLLRDDGIREGVERFTEFSNILFLKLFDEIEDDREANGEERRIEKKYCWKYFCNKPAEDMLDYINDTILSKLGNTYNHDGDVFPTSLKIKNPKTLKGTSKNSF
;
A
#
# COMPACT_ATOMS: atom_id res chain seq x y z
N MET A 1 -30.75 24.63 32.41
CA MET A 1 -30.69 24.43 30.95
C MET A 1 -29.77 23.25 30.67
N SER A 2 -30.34 22.10 30.33
CA SER A 2 -29.59 20.90 29.98
C SER A 2 -28.91 21.12 28.62
N LYS A 3 -27.58 20.98 28.56
CA LYS A 3 -26.85 20.93 27.29
C LYS A 3 -27.30 19.65 26.57
N LYS A 4 -28.21 19.78 25.60
CA LYS A 4 -28.43 18.72 24.61
C LYS A 4 -27.10 18.51 23.89
N THR A 5 -26.48 17.35 24.16
CA THR A 5 -25.38 16.82 23.36
C THR A 5 -25.82 16.78 21.90
N THR A 6 -24.97 17.26 21.02
CA THR A 6 -25.16 17.39 19.57
C THR A 6 -25.39 16.07 18.81
N GLU A 7 -25.52 14.94 19.51
CA GLU A 7 -25.63 13.59 18.92
C GLU A 7 -27.04 13.26 18.40
N ASP A 8 -28.06 14.03 18.75
CA ASP A 8 -29.47 13.71 18.46
C ASP A 8 -30.09 14.48 17.27
N ILE A 9 -29.28 15.17 16.46
CA ILE A 9 -29.79 16.07 15.40
C ILE A 9 -29.87 15.38 14.03
N PHE A 10 -29.11 14.30 13.79
CA PHE A 10 -29.00 13.66 12.48
C PHE A 10 -29.36 12.18 12.53
N THR A 11 -30.04 11.68 11.48
CA THR A 11 -30.29 10.25 11.30
C THR A 11 -29.00 9.50 11.02
N ILE A 12 -28.89 8.26 11.51
CA ILE A 12 -27.73 7.40 11.28
C ILE A 12 -27.63 7.04 9.78
N PRO A 13 -26.42 7.09 9.18
CA PRO A 13 -26.21 6.66 7.80
C PRO A 13 -26.73 5.23 7.55
N LEU A 14 -27.31 5.02 6.37
CA LEU A 14 -27.74 3.69 5.92
C LEU A 14 -26.55 2.84 5.48
N GLU A 15 -26.78 1.54 5.33
CA GLU A 15 -25.78 0.55 4.87
C GLU A 15 -25.23 0.89 3.48
N SER A 16 -26.06 1.55 2.64
CA SER A 16 -25.62 2.07 1.35
C SER A 16 -24.51 3.12 1.46
N ALA A 17 -24.38 3.83 2.58
CA ALA A 17 -23.25 4.73 2.81
C ALA A 17 -21.96 3.95 3.09
N THR A 18 -22.04 2.86 3.88
CA THR A 18 -20.93 1.94 4.11
C THR A 18 -20.44 1.33 2.80
N ARG A 19 -21.36 0.90 1.93
CA ARG A 19 -21.02 0.33 0.62
C ARG A 19 -20.30 1.32 -0.29
N LYS A 20 -20.75 2.59 -0.35
CA LYS A 20 -20.01 3.65 -1.08
C LYS A 20 -18.59 3.87 -0.56
N GLU A 21 -18.38 3.74 0.75
CA GLU A 21 -17.05 3.85 1.34
C GLU A 21 -16.17 2.64 0.95
N ILE A 22 -16.73 1.43 1.00
CA ILE A 22 -16.06 0.21 0.53
C ILE A 22 -15.66 0.36 -0.94
N ASP A 23 -16.55 0.84 -1.82
CA ASP A 23 -16.26 1.08 -3.24
C ASP A 23 -15.03 1.98 -3.41
N ARG A 24 -14.99 3.11 -2.69
CA ARG A 24 -13.87 4.06 -2.72
C ARG A 24 -12.56 3.42 -2.26
N ILE A 25 -12.60 2.65 -1.16
CA ILE A 25 -11.43 1.98 -0.61
C ILE A 25 -10.92 0.93 -1.60
N LEU A 26 -11.79 0.10 -2.17
CA LEU A 26 -11.43 -0.91 -3.14
C LEU A 26 -10.78 -0.29 -4.38
N ILE A 27 -11.35 0.79 -4.93
CA ILE A 27 -10.73 1.52 -6.05
C ILE A 27 -9.32 2.01 -5.68
N ASN A 28 -9.15 2.61 -4.50
CA ASN A 28 -7.85 3.10 -4.04
C ASN A 28 -6.82 1.98 -3.82
N LEU A 29 -7.29 0.79 -3.47
CA LEU A 29 -6.47 -0.43 -3.32
C LEU A 29 -6.16 -1.10 -4.67
N GLY A 30 -6.64 -0.54 -5.79
CA GLY A 30 -6.37 -1.01 -7.15
C GLY A 30 -7.37 -2.05 -7.67
N TRP A 31 -8.51 -2.24 -7.00
CA TRP A 31 -9.55 -3.13 -7.48
C TRP A 31 -10.40 -2.46 -8.57
N ASN A 32 -10.80 -3.24 -9.58
CA ASN A 32 -11.71 -2.81 -10.62
C ASN A 32 -13.15 -3.28 -10.29
N ILE A 33 -13.95 -2.34 -9.80
CA ILE A 33 -15.37 -2.55 -9.46
C ILE A 33 -16.33 -2.26 -10.63
N ASN A 34 -15.82 -1.80 -11.77
CA ASN A 34 -16.67 -1.46 -12.91
C ASN A 34 -17.07 -2.73 -13.67
N GLU A 35 -18.24 -3.26 -13.36
CA GLU A 35 -18.74 -4.52 -13.95
C GLU A 35 -18.96 -4.50 -15.47
N PHE A 36 -18.86 -3.33 -16.13
CA PHE A 36 -18.89 -3.21 -17.59
C PHE A 36 -17.52 -3.40 -18.25
N GLU A 37 -16.44 -3.40 -17.46
CA GLU A 37 -15.07 -3.58 -17.94
C GLU A 37 -14.66 -5.05 -17.93
N LYS A 38 -13.82 -5.43 -18.89
CA LYS A 38 -13.40 -6.84 -19.08
C LYS A 38 -12.51 -7.34 -17.95
N ASP A 39 -11.73 -6.43 -17.35
CA ASP A 39 -10.80 -6.65 -16.25
C ASP A 39 -11.44 -6.40 -14.88
N CYS A 40 -12.77 -6.25 -14.81
CA CYS A 40 -13.50 -6.21 -13.56
C CYS A 40 -13.17 -7.45 -12.70
N ASN A 41 -12.73 -7.20 -11.47
CA ASN A 41 -12.33 -8.23 -10.52
C ASN A 41 -13.05 -8.09 -9.16
N VAL A 42 -14.08 -7.24 -9.09
CA VAL A 42 -15.00 -7.13 -7.93
C VAL A 42 -16.44 -7.09 -8.43
N PHE A 43 -17.27 -7.97 -7.89
CA PHE A 43 -18.70 -8.04 -8.22
C PHE A 43 -19.54 -7.70 -7.00
N THR A 44 -20.57 -6.87 -7.22
CA THR A 44 -21.42 -6.34 -6.15
C THR A 44 -22.79 -7.01 -6.16
N GLU A 45 -23.26 -7.42 -4.98
CA GLU A 45 -24.57 -8.08 -4.78
C GLU A 45 -24.80 -9.34 -5.66
N ARG A 46 -23.71 -9.92 -6.21
CA ARG A 46 -23.72 -11.12 -7.05
C ARG A 46 -22.35 -11.78 -7.13
N VAL A 47 -22.31 -12.95 -7.76
CA VAL A 47 -21.08 -13.68 -8.14
C VAL A 47 -20.80 -13.55 -9.63
N LYS A 48 -19.58 -13.92 -10.05
CA LYS A 48 -19.10 -13.80 -11.43
C LYS A 48 -19.68 -14.89 -12.32
N THR A 49 -19.67 -16.15 -11.87
CA THR A 49 -20.02 -17.31 -12.71
C THR A 49 -21.39 -17.90 -12.38
N LYS A 50 -22.01 -18.54 -13.39
CA LYS A 50 -23.27 -19.29 -13.21
C LYS A 50 -23.12 -20.51 -12.28
N ALA A 51 -21.93 -21.09 -12.24
CA ALA A 51 -21.63 -22.20 -11.35
C ALA A 51 -21.67 -21.76 -9.88
N GLU A 52 -21.02 -20.64 -9.54
CA GLU A 52 -21.09 -20.03 -8.21
C GLU A 52 -22.52 -19.60 -7.87
N GLU A 53 -23.23 -19.02 -8.83
CA GLU A 53 -24.61 -18.57 -8.63
C GLU A 53 -25.51 -19.73 -8.21
N LYS A 54 -25.34 -20.89 -8.85
CA LYS A 54 -26.03 -22.13 -8.48
C LYS A 54 -25.67 -22.57 -7.06
N LYS A 55 -24.38 -22.62 -6.71
CA LYS A 55 -23.93 -23.03 -5.37
C LYS A 55 -24.53 -22.14 -4.27
N ILE A 56 -24.61 -20.82 -4.49
CA ILE A 56 -25.26 -19.90 -3.55
C ILE A 56 -26.76 -20.17 -3.49
N LYS A 57 -27.45 -20.32 -4.63
CA LYS A 57 -28.89 -20.57 -4.70
C LYS A 57 -29.31 -21.92 -4.10
N ASP A 58 -28.46 -22.94 -4.17
CA ASP A 58 -28.71 -24.24 -3.54
C ASP A 58 -28.83 -24.09 -2.00
N LYS A 59 -28.11 -23.13 -1.40
CA LYS A 59 -28.21 -22.80 0.03
C LYS A 59 -29.23 -21.69 0.32
N TYR A 60 -29.35 -20.70 -0.55
CA TYR A 60 -30.26 -19.55 -0.43
C TYR A 60 -31.18 -19.46 -1.66
N PRO A 61 -32.26 -20.27 -1.72
CA PRO A 61 -33.14 -20.33 -2.88
C PRO A 61 -33.84 -19.01 -3.24
N GLN A 62 -33.97 -18.11 -2.26
CA GLN A 62 -34.59 -16.79 -2.45
C GLN A 62 -33.63 -15.77 -3.10
N GLY A 63 -32.41 -16.15 -3.45
CA GLY A 63 -31.47 -15.27 -4.17
C GLY A 63 -30.81 -14.24 -3.27
N ARG A 64 -30.28 -14.68 -2.12
CA ARG A 64 -29.45 -13.85 -1.25
C ARG A 64 -27.98 -13.99 -1.64
N PHE A 65 -27.31 -12.88 -1.92
CA PHE A 65 -25.91 -12.84 -2.35
C PHE A 65 -25.07 -12.00 -1.37
N PRO A 66 -23.75 -12.22 -1.33
CA PRO A 66 -22.83 -11.35 -0.60
C PRO A 66 -22.83 -9.93 -1.17
N ASP A 67 -22.53 -8.92 -0.34
CA ASP A 67 -22.41 -7.54 -0.80
C ASP A 67 -21.27 -7.38 -1.82
N TYR A 68 -20.12 -8.01 -1.58
CA TYR A 68 -19.00 -8.03 -2.52
C TYR A 68 -18.34 -9.41 -2.61
N VAL A 69 -17.90 -9.75 -3.82
CA VAL A 69 -16.98 -10.87 -4.08
C VAL A 69 -15.79 -10.37 -4.89
N LEU A 70 -14.59 -10.63 -4.38
CA LEU A 70 -13.33 -10.21 -4.96
C LEU A 70 -12.70 -11.41 -5.65
N TYR A 71 -12.19 -11.21 -6.86
CA TYR A 71 -11.61 -12.25 -7.70
C TYR A 71 -10.14 -11.95 -7.97
N SER A 72 -9.32 -13.00 -8.10
CA SER A 72 -7.97 -12.78 -8.62
C SER A 72 -8.07 -12.31 -10.07
N SER A 73 -7.37 -11.23 -10.37
CA SER A 73 -7.25 -10.62 -11.69
C SER A 73 -6.87 -11.66 -12.73
N GLN A 74 -7.45 -11.52 -13.93
CA GLN A 74 -7.23 -12.43 -15.07
C GLN A 74 -7.72 -13.87 -14.86
N THR A 75 -8.36 -14.18 -13.72
CA THR A 75 -8.95 -15.49 -13.43
C THR A 75 -10.44 -15.37 -13.09
N ASP A 76 -11.10 -16.51 -12.95
CA ASP A 76 -12.44 -16.62 -12.37
C ASP A 76 -12.41 -17.14 -10.93
N GLU A 77 -11.26 -17.05 -10.25
CA GLU A 77 -11.08 -17.56 -8.89
C GLU A 77 -11.49 -16.51 -7.85
N PRO A 78 -12.53 -16.76 -7.02
CA PRO A 78 -12.91 -15.86 -5.95
C PRO A 78 -11.93 -15.99 -4.78
N ILE A 79 -11.46 -14.85 -4.25
CA ILE A 79 -10.40 -14.79 -3.23
C ILE A 79 -10.86 -14.17 -1.92
N ALA A 80 -11.90 -13.33 -1.92
CA ALA A 80 -12.50 -12.81 -0.69
C ALA A 80 -13.99 -12.48 -0.85
N VAL A 81 -14.72 -12.51 0.27
CA VAL A 81 -16.11 -12.02 0.39
C VAL A 81 -16.16 -10.90 1.42
N ILE A 82 -16.89 -9.82 1.12
CA ILE A 82 -17.15 -8.72 2.06
C ILE A 82 -18.64 -8.62 2.33
N GLU A 83 -19.00 -8.49 3.60
CA GLU A 83 -20.36 -8.15 4.03
C GLU A 83 -20.37 -6.80 4.74
N ALA A 84 -21.23 -5.89 4.28
CA ALA A 84 -21.40 -4.57 4.85
C ALA A 84 -22.51 -4.56 5.91
N LYS A 85 -22.39 -3.65 6.88
CA LYS A 85 -23.43 -3.34 7.85
C LYS A 85 -23.52 -1.83 8.06
N ARG A 86 -24.63 -1.41 8.67
CA ARG A 86 -24.80 -0.02 9.12
C ARG A 86 -23.81 0.30 10.23
N VAL A 87 -23.34 1.54 10.25
CA VAL A 87 -22.41 2.07 11.26
C VAL A 87 -22.87 1.77 12.68
N GLY A 88 -21.96 1.22 13.50
CA GLY A 88 -22.20 0.90 14.91
C GLY A 88 -22.87 -0.44 15.16
N VAL A 89 -23.13 -1.24 14.11
CA VAL A 89 -23.66 -2.60 14.23
C VAL A 89 -22.51 -3.58 14.45
N LYS A 90 -22.63 -4.42 15.47
CA LYS A 90 -21.66 -5.50 15.74
C LYS A 90 -21.46 -6.40 14.50
N LEU A 91 -20.20 -6.65 14.16
CA LEU A 91 -19.79 -7.37 12.96
C LEU A 91 -19.96 -8.89 13.06
N ASP A 92 -20.24 -9.45 14.24
CA ASP A 92 -20.41 -10.90 14.45
C ASP A 92 -21.37 -11.55 13.43
N LYS A 93 -22.52 -10.91 13.20
CA LYS A 93 -23.52 -11.41 12.24
C LYS A 93 -23.05 -11.31 10.79
N ALA A 94 -22.29 -10.27 10.47
CA ALA A 94 -21.73 -10.07 9.14
C ALA A 94 -20.64 -11.10 8.84
N LEU A 95 -19.78 -11.41 9.83
CA LEU A 95 -18.77 -12.47 9.70
C LEU A 95 -19.41 -13.84 9.49
N ILE A 96 -20.49 -14.16 10.22
CA ILE A 96 -21.23 -15.42 10.00
C ILE A 96 -21.79 -15.46 8.57
N GLN A 97 -22.42 -14.38 8.11
CA GLN A 97 -22.99 -14.29 6.76
C GLN A 97 -21.91 -14.42 5.67
N ALA A 98 -20.82 -13.67 5.80
CA ALA A 98 -19.68 -13.74 4.88
C ALA A 98 -19.08 -15.14 4.84
N LYS A 99 -18.89 -15.78 6.00
CA LYS A 99 -18.41 -17.18 6.11
C LYS A 99 -19.32 -18.15 5.38
N GLU A 100 -20.63 -18.00 5.55
CA GLU A 100 -21.60 -18.87 4.91
C GLU A 100 -21.55 -18.79 3.38
N TYR A 101 -21.39 -17.58 2.82
CA TYR A 101 -21.19 -17.39 1.38
C TYR A 101 -19.85 -17.93 0.92
N ALA A 102 -18.77 -17.62 1.65
CA ALA A 102 -17.42 -18.06 1.31
C ALA A 102 -17.33 -19.58 1.21
N LEU A 103 -17.96 -20.32 2.14
CA LEU A 103 -18.06 -21.78 2.09
C LEU A 103 -18.80 -22.29 0.85
N CYS A 104 -19.83 -21.58 0.36
CA CYS A 104 -20.55 -21.99 -0.85
C CYS A 104 -19.67 -21.91 -2.10
N ILE A 105 -18.82 -20.90 -2.21
CA ILE A 105 -18.03 -20.64 -3.42
C ILE A 105 -16.54 -21.01 -3.29
N GLY A 106 -16.10 -21.51 -2.13
CA GLY A 106 -14.75 -21.99 -1.89
C GLY A 106 -13.72 -20.89 -1.57
N VAL A 107 -14.18 -19.77 -1.02
CA VAL A 107 -13.32 -18.64 -0.63
C VAL A 107 -12.75 -18.85 0.77
N LYS A 108 -11.48 -18.46 0.97
CA LYS A 108 -10.77 -18.64 2.25
C LYS A 108 -10.72 -17.39 3.14
N ILE A 109 -11.00 -16.21 2.59
CA ILE A 109 -10.90 -14.93 3.31
C ILE A 109 -12.26 -14.24 3.32
N ILE A 110 -12.66 -13.74 4.49
CA ILE A 110 -13.88 -12.96 4.66
C ILE A 110 -13.61 -11.65 5.38
N PHE A 111 -14.39 -10.64 5.02
CA PHE A 111 -14.42 -9.35 5.67
C PHE A 111 -15.83 -9.00 6.15
N ALA A 112 -15.90 -8.32 7.28
CA ALA A 112 -17.10 -7.64 7.76
C ALA A 112 -16.78 -6.17 8.03
N VAL A 113 -17.65 -5.27 7.56
CA VAL A 113 -17.39 -3.82 7.60
C VAL A 113 -18.66 -3.07 8.00
N ASP A 114 -18.58 -2.17 8.98
CA ASP A 114 -19.70 -1.29 9.34
C ASP A 114 -19.45 0.19 8.99
N GLY A 115 -18.33 0.50 8.35
CA GLY A 115 -17.94 1.86 7.97
C GLY A 115 -17.09 2.57 9.02
N SER A 116 -16.93 1.99 10.22
CA SER A 116 -15.97 2.45 11.24
C SER A 116 -14.98 1.35 11.65
N MET A 117 -15.44 0.11 11.68
CA MET A 117 -14.66 -1.08 12.01
C MET A 117 -14.61 -2.04 10.83
N TYR A 118 -13.48 -2.75 10.75
CA TYR A 118 -13.23 -3.81 9.79
C TYR A 118 -12.73 -5.03 10.55
N GLU A 119 -13.28 -6.19 10.24
CA GLU A 119 -12.78 -7.47 10.73
C GLU A 119 -12.52 -8.39 9.55
N ALA A 120 -11.34 -8.98 9.52
CA ALA A 120 -10.91 -9.92 8.49
C ALA A 120 -10.58 -11.28 9.12
N LYS A 121 -11.14 -12.37 8.56
CA LYS A 121 -10.90 -13.73 9.07
C LYS A 121 -10.56 -14.72 7.97
N TRP A 122 -9.78 -15.73 8.36
CA TRP A 122 -9.58 -16.96 7.61
C TRP A 122 -10.74 -17.92 7.88
N VAL A 123 -11.37 -18.42 6.82
CA VAL A 123 -12.63 -19.17 6.87
C VAL A 123 -12.48 -20.50 7.60
N ASP A 124 -11.43 -21.27 7.28
CA ASP A 124 -11.27 -22.64 7.75
C ASP A 124 -11.07 -22.73 9.27
N THR A 125 -10.30 -21.80 9.83
CA THR A 125 -9.89 -21.78 11.24
C THR A 125 -10.66 -20.77 12.09
N ASP A 126 -11.46 -19.90 11.46
CA ASP A 126 -12.12 -18.75 12.09
C ASP A 126 -11.15 -17.77 12.80
N THR A 127 -9.88 -17.77 12.40
CA THR A 127 -8.85 -16.90 12.98
C THR A 127 -8.79 -15.57 12.26
N TYR A 128 -8.52 -14.49 13.02
CA TYR A 128 -8.29 -13.18 12.44
C TYR A 128 -7.07 -13.21 11.50
N LEU A 129 -7.19 -12.51 10.36
CA LEU A 129 -6.03 -12.25 9.52
C LEU A 129 -5.06 -11.34 10.27
N LYS A 130 -3.78 -11.70 10.23
CA LYS A 130 -2.70 -10.94 10.85
C LYS A 130 -1.58 -10.65 9.87
N GLN A 131 -0.99 -9.49 10.04
CA GLN A 131 0.27 -9.13 9.43
C GLN A 131 1.23 -8.67 10.53
N ASP A 132 2.40 -9.31 10.61
CA ASP A 132 3.44 -8.99 11.60
C ASP A 132 2.90 -9.01 13.04
N GLY A 133 2.08 -10.02 13.38
CA GLY A 133 1.44 -10.16 14.69
C GLY A 133 0.25 -9.23 14.96
N SER A 134 0.01 -8.24 14.10
CA SER A 134 -1.10 -7.28 14.24
C SER A 134 -2.33 -7.75 13.47
N ILE A 135 -3.51 -7.64 14.06
CA ILE A 135 -4.79 -7.95 13.40
C ILE A 135 -5.04 -6.93 12.29
N ILE A 136 -5.47 -7.41 11.13
CA ILE A 136 -5.89 -6.55 10.02
C ILE A 136 -7.24 -5.93 10.33
N THR A 137 -7.27 -4.60 10.31
CA THR A 137 -8.45 -3.76 10.57
C THR A 137 -8.78 -2.85 9.38
N ASP A 138 -8.44 -3.30 8.16
CA ASP A 138 -8.72 -2.61 6.89
C ASP A 138 -8.95 -3.62 5.77
N LEU A 139 -9.46 -3.14 4.63
CA LEU A 139 -9.48 -3.90 3.38
C LEU A 139 -8.08 -3.97 2.77
N LEU A 140 -7.82 -5.02 2.00
CA LEU A 140 -6.49 -5.33 1.47
C LEU A 140 -6.45 -5.25 -0.05
N THR A 141 -5.24 -5.01 -0.59
CA THR A 141 -4.98 -5.15 -2.03
C THR A 141 -5.09 -6.61 -2.44
N GLU A 142 -5.37 -6.86 -3.72
CA GLU A 142 -5.40 -8.21 -4.30
C GLU A 142 -4.12 -8.98 -3.96
N ARG A 143 -2.96 -8.31 -4.13
CA ARG A 143 -1.66 -8.91 -3.87
C ARG A 143 -1.50 -9.39 -2.43
N THR A 144 -1.95 -8.62 -1.44
CA THR A 144 -1.85 -9.04 -0.04
C THR A 144 -2.78 -10.22 0.23
N LEU A 145 -3.99 -10.24 -0.33
CA LEU A 145 -4.88 -11.40 -0.24
C LEU A 145 -4.25 -12.65 -0.86
N CYS A 146 -3.66 -12.53 -2.05
CA CYS A 146 -2.96 -13.65 -2.70
C CYS A 146 -1.83 -14.18 -1.83
N LYS A 147 -1.05 -13.33 -1.13
CA LYS A 147 -0.02 -13.81 -0.19
C LYS A 147 -0.58 -14.72 0.91
N PHE A 148 -1.74 -14.40 1.50
CA PHE A 148 -2.39 -15.27 2.49
C PHE A 148 -2.83 -16.60 1.86
N ILE A 149 -3.38 -16.55 0.65
CA ILE A 149 -3.88 -17.72 -0.09
C ILE A 149 -2.73 -18.65 -0.50
N ASP A 150 -1.67 -18.09 -1.10
CA ASP A 150 -0.49 -18.79 -1.60
C ASP A 150 0.28 -19.46 -0.45
N GLN A 151 0.42 -18.77 0.68
CA GLN A 151 1.04 -19.32 1.89
C GLN A 151 0.09 -20.19 2.70
N ASN A 152 -1.19 -20.22 2.32
CA ASN A 152 -2.28 -20.95 2.98
C ASN A 152 -2.29 -20.75 4.50
N THR A 153 -2.25 -19.49 4.92
CA THR A 153 -2.08 -19.07 6.33
C THR A 153 -3.04 -17.92 6.65
N SER A 154 -3.39 -17.76 7.93
CA SER A 154 -4.07 -16.57 8.43
C SER A 154 -3.11 -15.48 8.94
N GLU A 155 -1.80 -15.72 8.88
CA GLU A 155 -0.78 -14.78 9.33
C GLU A 155 0.38 -14.73 8.33
N ILE A 156 0.66 -13.53 7.82
CA ILE A 156 1.83 -13.26 6.99
C ILE A 156 2.86 -12.47 7.80
N LEU A 157 4.13 -12.83 7.61
CA LEU A 157 5.26 -12.11 8.17
C LEU A 157 5.96 -11.38 7.03
N THR A 158 6.13 -10.07 7.18
CA THR A 158 6.96 -9.29 6.27
C THR A 158 8.41 -9.68 6.52
N PRO A 159 9.18 -10.07 5.49
CA PRO A 159 10.61 -10.30 5.65
C PRO A 159 11.23 -9.04 6.24
N GLN A 160 11.90 -9.16 7.39
CA GLN A 160 12.55 -8.01 8.04
C GLN A 160 13.61 -7.43 7.09
N LYS A 161 13.28 -6.35 6.36
CA LYS A 161 14.29 -5.39 5.92
C LYS A 161 14.93 -4.87 7.22
N ALA A 162 16.25 -4.98 7.34
CA ALA A 162 16.99 -4.67 8.56
C ALA A 162 16.55 -3.32 9.14
N THR A 163 15.75 -3.34 10.20
CA THR A 163 15.13 -2.14 10.73
C THR A 163 16.19 -1.36 11.49
N LYS A 164 16.61 -0.22 10.92
CA LYS A 164 17.51 0.71 11.62
C LYS A 164 16.76 1.30 12.81
N THR A 165 17.36 1.24 14.00
CA THR A 165 16.76 1.85 15.19
C THR A 165 16.80 3.38 15.06
N ARG A 166 15.98 4.09 15.85
CA ARG A 166 16.05 5.56 15.93
C ARG A 166 17.48 6.05 16.24
N GLY A 167 18.21 5.31 17.08
CA GLY A 167 19.62 5.61 17.38
C GLY A 167 20.52 5.49 16.15
N ASP A 168 20.33 4.45 15.34
CA ASP A 168 21.06 4.27 14.08
C ASP A 168 20.76 5.40 13.09
N LEU A 169 19.48 5.82 13.00
CA LEU A 169 19.08 6.94 12.14
C LEU A 169 19.76 8.25 12.57
N ILE A 170 19.77 8.54 13.87
CA ILE A 170 20.42 9.73 14.44
C ILE A 170 21.93 9.69 14.19
N ALA A 171 22.57 8.52 14.34
CA ALA A 171 23.99 8.36 14.11
C ALA A 171 24.36 8.58 12.63
N VAL A 172 23.56 8.04 11.71
CA VAL A 172 23.70 8.28 10.26
C VAL A 172 23.55 9.76 9.95
N PHE A 173 22.50 10.41 10.46
CA PHE A 173 22.25 11.83 10.25
C PHE A 173 23.40 12.70 10.78
N GLY A 174 23.90 12.39 11.98
CA GLY A 174 25.03 13.10 12.60
C GLY A 174 26.32 12.99 11.78
N LYS A 175 26.65 11.79 11.28
CA LYS A 175 27.82 11.58 10.41
C LYS A 175 27.71 12.34 9.11
N THR A 176 26.57 12.24 8.44
CA THR A 176 26.32 12.94 7.18
C THR A 176 26.35 14.46 7.35
N ASN A 177 25.75 14.98 8.42
CA ASN A 177 25.76 16.41 8.72
C ASN A 177 27.19 16.96 8.95
N ASN A 178 28.07 16.18 9.57
CA ASN A 178 29.48 16.55 9.73
C ASN A 178 30.22 16.57 8.38
N LEU A 179 30.00 15.58 7.53
CA LEU A 179 30.61 15.54 6.19
C LEU A 179 30.19 16.75 5.33
N LEU A 180 28.90 17.10 5.33
CA LEU A 180 28.40 18.27 4.59
C LEU A 180 28.95 19.59 5.17
N ARG A 181 29.12 19.67 6.48
CA ARG A 181 29.76 20.83 7.14
C ARG A 181 31.22 20.97 6.72
N ASP A 182 31.95 19.87 6.66
CA ASP A 182 33.36 19.84 6.26
C ASP A 182 33.52 20.20 4.77
N ASP A 183 32.48 20.00 3.96
CA ASP A 183 32.39 20.46 2.56
C ASP A 183 32.10 21.96 2.41
N GLY A 184 31.94 22.68 3.51
CA GLY A 184 31.68 24.12 3.52
C GLY A 184 30.22 24.49 3.30
N ILE A 185 29.28 23.55 3.43
CA ILE A 185 27.83 23.84 3.40
C ILE A 185 27.43 24.32 4.80
N ARG A 186 27.39 25.64 5.00
CA ARG A 186 27.38 26.28 6.33
C ARG A 186 25.98 26.38 6.94
N GLU A 187 24.94 26.58 6.14
CA GLU A 187 23.59 26.80 6.64
C GLU A 187 22.87 25.48 6.97
N GLY A 188 22.10 25.46 8.06
CA GLY A 188 21.38 24.27 8.50
C GLY A 188 20.31 23.81 7.50
N VAL A 189 19.70 24.75 6.80
CA VAL A 189 18.68 24.49 5.76
C VAL A 189 19.34 23.86 4.52
N GLU A 190 20.46 24.41 4.06
CA GLU A 190 21.15 23.88 2.86
C GLU A 190 21.65 22.44 3.05
N ARG A 191 22.20 22.11 4.22
CA ARG A 191 22.63 20.74 4.53
C ARG A 191 21.47 19.76 4.55
N PHE A 192 20.31 20.18 5.06
CA PHE A 192 19.11 19.36 5.08
C PHE A 192 18.57 19.12 3.66
N THR A 193 18.59 20.15 2.80
CA THR A 193 18.21 20.01 1.39
C THR A 193 19.11 19.02 0.66
N GLU A 194 20.44 19.14 0.78
CA GLU A 194 21.37 18.22 0.12
C GLU A 194 21.22 16.78 0.62
N PHE A 195 20.99 16.62 1.92
CA PHE A 195 20.71 15.31 2.49
C PHE A 195 19.40 14.71 1.95
N SER A 196 18.34 15.52 1.87
CA SER A 196 17.04 15.10 1.35
C SER A 196 17.12 14.67 -0.11
N ASN A 197 17.88 15.41 -0.93
CA ASN A 197 18.12 15.04 -2.33
C ASN A 197 18.74 13.64 -2.45
N ILE A 198 19.77 13.34 -1.65
CA ILE A 198 20.42 12.02 -1.65
C ILE A 198 19.47 10.92 -1.15
N LEU A 199 18.63 11.21 -0.16
CA LEU A 199 17.62 10.26 0.31
C LEU A 199 16.56 9.96 -0.75
N PHE A 200 16.07 10.97 -1.48
CA PHE A 200 15.11 10.76 -2.56
C PHE A 200 15.66 9.84 -3.65
N LEU A 201 16.94 10.00 -4.03
CA LEU A 201 17.59 9.13 -5.01
C LEU A 201 17.59 7.66 -4.58
N LYS A 202 17.81 7.40 -3.29
CA LYS A 202 17.75 6.03 -2.72
C LYS A 202 16.32 5.51 -2.63
N LEU A 203 15.38 6.38 -2.25
CA LEU A 203 13.97 6.02 -2.13
C LEU A 203 13.37 5.59 -3.47
N PHE A 204 13.76 6.23 -4.58
CA PHE A 204 13.34 5.78 -5.91
C PHE A 204 13.78 4.34 -6.20
N ASP A 205 15.00 3.97 -5.83
CA ASP A 205 15.52 2.62 -6.02
C ASP A 205 14.73 1.59 -5.20
N GLU A 206 14.37 1.92 -3.94
CA GLU A 206 13.53 1.05 -3.10
C GLU A 206 12.10 0.92 -3.65
N ILE A 207 11.51 2.01 -4.15
CA ILE A 207 10.17 2.00 -4.75
C ILE A 207 10.16 1.13 -6.02
N GLU A 208 11.17 1.25 -6.87
CA GLU A 208 11.25 0.47 -8.11
C GLU A 208 11.59 -1.01 -7.84
N ASP A 209 12.45 -1.30 -6.88
CA ASP A 209 12.68 -2.67 -6.40
C ASP A 209 11.37 -3.31 -5.92
N ASP A 210 10.61 -2.56 -5.10
CA ASP A 210 9.33 -3.03 -4.59
C ASP A 210 8.39 -3.25 -5.80
N ARG A 211 8.26 -2.31 -6.74
CA ARG A 211 7.47 -2.53 -7.98
C ARG A 211 7.81 -3.83 -8.70
N GLU A 212 9.09 -4.07 -8.95
CA GLU A 212 9.56 -5.29 -9.61
C GLU A 212 9.27 -6.55 -8.80
N ALA A 213 9.53 -6.53 -7.50
CA ALA A 213 9.19 -7.62 -6.58
C ALA A 213 7.66 -7.83 -6.49
N ASN A 214 6.87 -6.85 -6.93
CA ASN A 214 5.43 -6.86 -6.98
C ASN A 214 4.88 -7.23 -8.37
N GLY A 215 5.75 -7.47 -9.37
CA GLY A 215 5.34 -7.75 -10.75
C GLY A 215 4.82 -6.52 -11.51
N GLU A 216 4.96 -5.32 -10.96
CA GLU A 216 4.60 -4.07 -11.62
C GLU A 216 5.70 -3.62 -12.59
N GLU A 217 5.31 -2.93 -13.65
CA GLU A 217 6.28 -2.28 -14.53
C GLU A 217 7.02 -1.15 -13.80
N ARG A 218 8.34 -1.08 -14.05
CA ARG A 218 9.17 0.04 -13.60
C ARG A 218 8.67 1.35 -14.20
N ARG A 219 8.60 2.39 -13.39
CA ARG A 219 8.35 3.77 -13.83
C ARG A 219 9.63 4.53 -14.12
N ILE A 220 10.72 4.14 -13.46
CA ILE A 220 12.04 4.75 -13.62
C ILE A 220 12.99 3.70 -14.21
N GLU A 221 13.65 4.03 -15.31
CA GLU A 221 14.65 3.14 -15.91
C GLU A 221 15.82 2.91 -14.95
N LYS A 222 16.35 1.67 -14.90
CA LYS A 222 17.46 1.28 -14.02
C LYS A 222 18.64 2.25 -14.02
N LYS A 223 18.96 2.87 -15.17
CA LYS A 223 20.09 3.81 -15.30
C LYS A 223 19.93 5.08 -14.47
N TYR A 224 18.71 5.40 -14.03
CA TYR A 224 18.41 6.53 -13.17
C TYR A 224 18.28 6.15 -11.68
N CYS A 225 18.29 4.85 -11.35
CA CYS A 225 18.15 4.38 -9.98
C CYS A 225 19.51 4.32 -9.27
N TRP A 226 19.49 4.49 -7.95
CA TRP A 226 20.69 4.61 -7.11
C TRP A 226 21.71 3.48 -7.31
N LYS A 227 21.25 2.22 -7.33
CA LYS A 227 22.13 1.04 -7.48
C LYS A 227 22.99 1.06 -8.74
N TYR A 228 22.56 1.77 -9.79
CA TYR A 228 23.29 1.83 -11.05
C TYR A 228 24.56 2.67 -10.95
N PHE A 229 24.54 3.77 -10.18
CA PHE A 229 25.64 4.73 -10.16
C PHE A 229 26.36 4.83 -8.81
N CYS A 230 25.82 4.25 -7.72
CA CYS A 230 26.41 4.36 -6.38
C CYS A 230 27.83 3.77 -6.25
N ASN A 231 28.21 2.86 -7.15
CA ASN A 231 29.53 2.21 -7.16
C ASN A 231 30.55 2.91 -8.08
N LYS A 232 30.14 3.93 -8.86
CA LYS A 232 31.05 4.68 -9.74
C LYS A 232 32.17 5.36 -8.94
N PRO A 233 33.33 5.66 -9.55
CA PRO A 233 34.33 6.57 -8.98
C PRO A 233 33.68 7.86 -8.46
N ALA A 234 34.29 8.48 -7.45
CA ALA A 234 33.64 9.59 -6.75
C ALA A 234 33.30 10.75 -7.69
N GLU A 235 34.25 11.12 -8.56
CA GLU A 235 34.09 12.15 -9.59
C GLU A 235 32.97 11.77 -10.58
N ASP A 236 33.08 10.60 -11.20
CA ASP A 236 32.05 10.06 -12.11
C ASP A 236 30.66 10.00 -11.47
N MET A 237 30.56 9.74 -10.17
CA MET A 237 29.29 9.69 -9.46
C MET A 237 28.67 11.08 -9.32
N LEU A 238 29.47 12.09 -9.01
CA LEU A 238 29.01 13.47 -8.89
C LEU A 238 28.55 14.00 -10.24
N ASP A 239 29.35 13.79 -11.28
CA ASP A 239 29.03 14.22 -12.65
C ASP A 239 27.77 13.52 -13.15
N TYR A 240 27.65 12.20 -12.95
CA TYR A 240 26.47 11.45 -13.36
C TYR A 240 25.19 11.93 -12.66
N ILE A 241 25.26 12.27 -11.37
CA ILE A 241 24.11 12.82 -10.65
C ILE A 241 23.70 14.18 -11.22
N ASN A 242 24.65 15.10 -11.39
CA ASN A 242 24.35 16.45 -11.87
C ASN A 242 23.86 16.46 -13.32
N ASP A 243 24.57 15.77 -14.21
CA ASP A 243 24.37 15.90 -15.66
C ASP A 243 23.26 14.99 -16.18
N THR A 244 23.05 13.84 -15.52
CA THR A 244 22.08 12.82 -15.98
C THR A 244 20.87 12.72 -15.07
N ILE A 245 21.08 12.49 -13.76
CA ILE A 245 19.98 12.18 -12.85
C ILE A 245 19.11 13.40 -12.56
N LEU A 246 19.71 14.49 -12.07
CA LEU A 246 18.97 15.69 -11.70
C LEU A 246 18.31 16.35 -12.90
N SER A 247 18.97 16.34 -14.06
CA SER A 247 18.38 16.78 -15.32
C SER A 247 17.10 15.98 -15.67
N LYS A 248 17.13 14.65 -15.55
CA LYS A 248 15.94 13.82 -15.81
C LYS A 248 14.83 14.08 -14.78
N LEU A 249 15.16 14.13 -13.50
CA LEU A 249 14.19 14.32 -12.43
C LEU A 249 13.55 15.72 -12.49
N GLY A 250 14.34 16.76 -12.69
CA GLY A 250 13.84 18.13 -12.86
C GLY A 250 12.86 18.24 -14.03
N ASN A 251 13.20 17.68 -15.19
CA ASN A 251 12.31 17.65 -16.36
C ASN A 251 11.01 16.87 -16.13
N THR A 252 10.99 15.92 -15.20
CA THR A 252 9.85 15.03 -14.95
C THR A 252 8.96 15.51 -13.80
N TYR A 253 9.50 16.29 -12.85
CA TYR A 253 8.83 16.58 -11.59
C TYR A 253 8.76 18.07 -11.22
N ASN A 254 9.51 18.97 -11.85
CA ASN A 254 9.50 20.40 -11.52
C ASN A 254 8.42 21.21 -12.27
N HIS A 255 7.27 20.62 -12.57
CA HIS A 255 6.24 21.27 -13.40
C HIS A 255 5.58 22.49 -12.74
N ASP A 256 5.35 22.44 -11.42
CA ASP A 256 4.67 23.49 -10.64
C ASP A 256 5.59 24.14 -9.57
N GLY A 257 6.91 23.88 -9.64
CA GLY A 257 7.92 24.42 -8.72
C GLY A 257 9.24 23.66 -8.77
N ASP A 258 10.30 24.23 -8.18
CA ASP A 258 11.63 23.63 -8.16
C ASP A 258 11.77 22.60 -7.04
N VAL A 259 11.25 21.38 -7.28
CA VAL A 259 11.35 20.25 -6.33
C VAL A 259 12.77 19.68 -6.31
N PHE A 260 13.37 19.48 -7.49
CA PHE A 260 14.75 19.01 -7.64
C PHE A 260 15.67 20.15 -8.10
N PRO A 261 16.87 20.31 -7.51
CA PRO A 261 17.81 21.32 -7.97
C PRO A 261 18.44 20.94 -9.31
N THR A 262 18.96 21.93 -10.03
CA THR A 262 19.70 21.73 -11.29
C THR A 262 21.07 21.09 -11.09
N SER A 263 21.65 21.22 -9.90
CA SER A 263 22.90 20.55 -9.50
C SER A 263 22.97 20.44 -7.96
N LEU A 264 23.73 19.46 -7.47
CA LEU A 264 24.04 19.35 -6.04
C LEU A 264 24.98 20.49 -5.60
N LYS A 265 24.81 20.95 -4.36
CA LYS A 265 25.74 21.92 -3.75
C LYS A 265 27.02 21.27 -3.25
N ILE A 266 27.05 19.94 -3.11
CA ILE A 266 28.23 19.16 -2.74
C ILE A 266 29.26 19.26 -3.86
N LYS A 267 30.42 19.85 -3.57
CA LYS A 267 31.49 20.08 -4.56
C LYS A 267 32.59 19.05 -4.48
N ASN A 268 32.82 18.47 -3.31
CA ASN A 268 33.83 17.44 -3.14
C ASN A 268 33.24 16.05 -3.43
N PRO A 269 33.73 15.35 -4.46
CA PRO A 269 33.23 14.02 -4.79
C PRO A 269 33.40 13.01 -3.64
N LYS A 270 34.43 13.19 -2.78
CA LYS A 270 34.64 12.34 -1.61
C LYS A 270 33.58 12.56 -0.53
N THR A 271 33.09 13.79 -0.36
CA THR A 271 31.98 14.11 0.54
C THR A 271 30.71 13.42 0.06
N LEU A 272 30.38 13.52 -1.23
CA LEU A 272 29.24 12.82 -1.82
C LEU A 272 29.33 11.31 -1.54
N LYS A 273 30.48 10.69 -1.84
CA LYS A 273 30.67 9.24 -1.66
C LYS A 273 30.63 8.82 -0.18
N GLY A 274 31.15 9.67 0.72
CA GLY A 274 31.05 9.49 2.16
C GLY A 274 29.61 9.55 2.67
N THR A 275 28.85 10.56 2.25
CA THR A 275 27.43 10.72 2.57
C THR A 275 26.63 9.54 2.01
N SER A 276 26.89 9.14 0.77
CA SER A 276 26.23 8.03 0.07
C SER A 276 26.35 6.68 0.79
N LYS A 277 27.52 6.42 1.38
CA LYS A 277 27.80 5.21 2.17
C LYS A 277 27.20 5.22 3.57
N ASN A 278 27.00 6.41 4.13
CA ASN A 278 26.48 6.58 5.48
C ASN A 278 24.96 6.72 5.52
N SER A 279 24.35 7.29 4.48
CA SER A 279 22.90 7.30 4.28
C SER A 279 22.37 5.88 4.13
N PHE A 280 21.12 5.62 4.56
CA PHE A 280 20.49 4.30 4.67
C PHE A 280 20.68 3.36 3.48
#